data_AF-A0AAJ3D4S0-F1
#
_entry.id   AF-A0AAJ3D4S0-F1
#
_cell.length_a   1.000
_cell.length_b   1.000
_cell.length_c   1.000
_cell.angle_alpha   90.00
_cell.angle_beta   90.00
_cell.angle_gamma   90.00
#
_symmetry.space_group_name_H-M   'P 1'
#
loop_
_entity.id
_entity.type
_entity.pdbx_description
1 polymer ?
#
loop_
_entity_poly.entity_id
_entity_poly.type
_entity_poly.pdbx_seq_one_letter_code
_entity_poly.pdbx_strand_id
1 'polypeptide(L)'
;MELDEGMLQYFREIADELVGRFGMSRAEAVARINAAYEGADIEPCPDLMCHEEPDHWAYGLYFLPKNGRSPHGGSVGDLTGWETRPAPPKGSHVWTLAE
;
A
#
# COMPACT_ATOMS: atom_id res chain seq x y z
N MET A 1 -14.66 -8.15 -6.44
CA MET A 1 -14.32 -9.12 -5.39
C MET A 1 -14.82 -8.54 -4.09
N GLU A 2 -15.73 -9.22 -3.41
CA GLU A 2 -16.16 -8.82 -2.07
C GLU A 2 -15.09 -9.31 -1.09
N LEU A 3 -14.31 -8.40 -0.53
CA LEU A 3 -13.35 -8.70 0.53
C LEU A 3 -14.10 -8.89 1.84
N ASP A 4 -13.66 -9.83 2.69
CA ASP A 4 -14.20 -9.91 4.04
C ASP A 4 -13.79 -8.70 4.90
N GLU A 5 -14.46 -8.52 6.04
CA GLU A 5 -14.21 -7.40 6.95
C GLU A 5 -12.78 -7.34 7.48
N GLY A 6 -12.15 -8.48 7.75
CA GLY A 6 -10.77 -8.57 8.23
C GLY A 6 -9.78 -8.12 7.17
N MET A 7 -9.95 -8.56 5.93
CA MET A 7 -9.08 -8.12 4.83
C MET A 7 -9.26 -6.64 4.51
N LEU A 8 -10.51 -6.15 4.54
CA LEU A 8 -10.79 -4.72 4.41
C LEU A 8 -10.13 -3.91 5.54
N GLN A 9 -10.17 -4.42 6.76
CA GLN A 9 -9.51 -3.77 7.90
C GLN A 9 -8.00 -3.74 7.73
N TYR A 10 -7.40 -4.84 7.27
CA TYR A 10 -5.97 -4.90 6.98
C TYR A 10 -5.54 -3.89 5.89
N PHE A 11 -6.31 -3.76 4.81
CA PHE A 11 -6.06 -2.71 3.81
C PHE A 11 -6.22 -1.29 4.37
N ARG A 12 -7.15 -1.07 5.31
CA ARG A 12 -7.28 0.24 5.99
C ARG A 12 -6.05 0.58 6.81
N GLU A 13 -5.45 -0.40 7.46
CA GLU A 13 -4.21 -0.24 8.23
C GLU A 13 -3.02 0.08 7.31
N ILE A 14 -2.89 -0.61 6.15
CA ILE A 14 -1.88 -0.23 5.14
C ILE A 14 -2.05 1.22 4.70
N ALA A 15 -3.30 1.65 4.47
CA ALA A 15 -3.58 3.03 4.12
C ALA A 15 -3.25 4.02 5.26
N ASP A 16 -3.41 3.63 6.53
CA ASP A 16 -3.01 4.46 7.67
C ASP A 16 -1.49 4.61 7.75
N GLU A 17 -0.74 3.54 7.48
CA GLU A 17 0.72 3.57 7.40
C GLU A 17 1.21 4.49 6.26
N LEU A 18 0.58 4.42 5.08
CA LEU A 18 0.89 5.30 3.95
C LEU A 18 0.67 6.78 4.29
N VAL A 19 -0.46 7.10 4.92
CA VAL A 19 -0.80 8.47 5.36
C VAL A 19 0.16 8.94 6.45
N GLY A 20 0.33 8.14 7.51
CA GLY A 20 1.10 8.50 8.70
C GLY A 20 2.61 8.66 8.42
N ARG A 21 3.19 7.83 7.56
CA ARG A 21 4.64 7.84 7.28
C ARG A 21 5.03 8.76 6.13
N PHE A 22 4.22 8.81 5.09
CA PHE A 22 4.59 9.48 3.84
C PHE A 22 3.77 10.75 3.56
N GLY A 23 2.78 11.07 4.41
CA GLY A 23 2.07 12.35 4.38
C GLY A 23 1.14 12.54 3.18
N MET A 24 0.78 11.45 2.48
CA MET A 24 -0.20 11.51 1.38
C MET A 24 -1.64 11.56 1.91
N SER A 25 -2.59 11.90 1.03
CA SER A 25 -4.01 11.86 1.38
C SER A 25 -4.51 10.41 1.52
N ARG A 26 -5.60 10.21 2.28
CA ARG A 26 -6.26 8.90 2.37
C ARG A 26 -6.74 8.42 1.00
N ALA A 27 -7.19 9.33 0.14
CA ALA A 27 -7.63 9.02 -1.21
C ALA A 27 -6.47 8.47 -2.07
N GLU A 28 -5.28 9.08 -2.00
CA GLU A 28 -4.10 8.58 -2.70
C GLU A 28 -3.65 7.22 -2.14
N ALA A 29 -3.64 7.07 -0.81
CA ALA A 29 -3.27 5.81 -0.17
C ALA A 29 -4.17 4.65 -0.64
N VAL A 30 -5.49 4.86 -0.65
CA VAL A 30 -6.45 3.88 -1.16
C VAL A 30 -6.28 3.64 -2.66
N ALA A 31 -6.03 4.68 -3.46
CA ALA A 31 -5.80 4.52 -4.90
C ALA A 31 -4.54 3.70 -5.19
N ARG A 32 -3.47 3.85 -4.39
CA ARG A 32 -2.24 3.06 -4.51
C ARG A 32 -2.49 1.57 -4.21
N ILE A 33 -3.26 1.28 -3.15
CA ILE A 33 -3.65 -0.10 -2.81
C ILE A 33 -4.49 -0.70 -3.94
N ASN A 34 -5.53 0.01 -4.39
CA ASN A 34 -6.40 -0.44 -5.47
C ASN A 34 -5.63 -0.73 -6.76
N ALA A 35 -4.69 0.13 -7.14
CA ALA A 35 -3.87 -0.06 -8.32
C ALA A 35 -2.89 -1.25 -8.19
N ALA A 36 -2.34 -1.48 -7.01
CA ALA A 36 -1.38 -2.55 -6.78
C ALA A 36 -2.03 -3.94 -6.79
N TYR A 37 -3.25 -4.04 -6.28
CA TYR A 37 -3.97 -5.30 -6.14
C TYR A 37 -5.13 -5.43 -7.14
N GLU A 38 -5.14 -4.60 -8.19
CA GLU A 38 -6.15 -4.70 -9.23
C GLU A 38 -6.09 -6.07 -9.92
N GLY A 39 -7.21 -6.80 -9.88
CA GLY A 39 -7.31 -8.12 -10.48
C GLY A 39 -6.54 -9.21 -9.75
N ALA A 40 -5.95 -8.92 -8.58
CA ALA A 40 -5.39 -9.94 -7.71
C ALA A 40 -6.51 -10.81 -7.12
N ASP A 41 -6.22 -12.11 -6.96
CA ASP A 41 -7.07 -13.02 -6.19
C ASP A 41 -6.56 -12.97 -4.75
N ILE A 42 -7.38 -12.40 -3.84
CA ILE A 42 -7.03 -12.15 -2.45
C ILE A 42 -7.87 -13.08 -1.59
N GLU A 43 -7.23 -13.95 -0.82
CA GLU A 43 -7.94 -14.85 0.07
C GLU A 43 -8.44 -14.10 1.32
N PRO A 44 -9.45 -14.64 2.00
CA PRO A 44 -9.91 -14.07 3.27
C PRO A 44 -8.82 -14.02 4.33
N CYS A 45 -8.88 -13.02 5.22
CA CYS A 45 -7.94 -12.94 6.34
C CYS A 45 -8.18 -14.09 7.34
N PRO A 46 -7.13 -14.79 7.83
CA PRO A 46 -5.71 -14.58 7.53
C PRO A 46 -5.27 -15.20 6.19
N ASP A 47 -4.79 -14.34 5.28
CA ASP A 47 -4.14 -14.69 4.00
C ASP A 47 -2.61 -14.67 4.16
N LEU A 48 -1.86 -15.22 3.20
CA LEU A 48 -0.41 -15.05 3.05
C LEU A 48 -0.01 -13.57 3.12
N MET A 49 -0.83 -12.66 2.58
CA MET A 49 -0.59 -11.22 2.67
C MET A 49 -0.58 -10.71 4.12
N CYS A 50 -1.42 -11.29 4.98
CA CYS A 50 -1.54 -10.94 6.39
C CYS A 50 -0.41 -11.51 7.26
N HIS A 51 0.56 -12.23 6.69
CA HIS A 51 1.77 -12.68 7.39
C HIS A 51 2.73 -11.53 7.70
N GLU A 52 2.78 -10.52 6.84
CA GLU A 52 3.60 -9.33 7.05
C GLU A 52 2.79 -8.25 7.78
N GLU A 53 3.48 -7.30 8.41
CA GLU A 53 2.83 -6.13 9.01
C GLU A 53 2.38 -5.14 7.92
N PRO A 54 1.33 -4.32 8.15
CA PRO A 54 0.84 -3.33 7.19
C PRO A 54 1.93 -2.36 6.68
N ASP A 55 2.92 -2.04 7.51
CA ASP A 55 4.00 -1.14 7.15
C ASP A 55 4.91 -1.71 6.07
N HIS A 56 5.17 -3.03 6.07
CA HIS A 56 5.89 -3.74 5.02
C HIS A 56 5.30 -3.40 3.64
N TRP A 57 3.99 -3.53 3.52
CA TRP A 57 3.28 -3.25 2.28
C TRP A 57 3.28 -1.76 1.95
N ALA A 58 3.11 -0.88 2.95
CA ALA A 58 3.16 0.56 2.74
C ALA A 58 4.48 1.02 2.11
N TYR A 59 5.62 0.49 2.57
CA TYR A 59 6.92 0.78 1.94
C TYR A 59 6.99 0.28 0.49
N GLY A 60 6.50 -0.92 0.21
CA GLY A 60 6.47 -1.48 -1.14
C GLY A 60 5.56 -0.72 -2.12
N LEU A 61 4.48 -0.13 -1.60
CA LEU A 61 3.53 0.71 -2.34
C LEU A 61 4.02 2.15 -2.54
N TYR A 62 4.92 2.62 -1.68
CA TYR A 62 5.46 3.98 -1.75
C TYR A 62 6.79 4.07 -2.52
N PHE A 63 7.71 3.13 -2.31
CA PHE A 63 9.03 3.13 -2.94
C PHE A 63 9.12 2.15 -4.11
N LEU A 64 9.95 2.50 -5.09
CA LEU A 64 10.39 1.58 -6.14
C LEU A 64 11.39 0.57 -5.56
N PRO A 65 11.32 -0.71 -5.97
CA PRO A 65 12.29 -1.70 -5.52
C PRO A 65 13.67 -1.38 -6.10
N LYS A 66 14.70 -1.53 -5.27
CA LYS A 66 16.11 -1.32 -5.62
C LYS A 66 16.83 -2.66 -5.55
N ASN A 67 17.33 -3.15 -6.68
CA ASN A 67 18.00 -4.46 -6.79
C ASN A 67 17.15 -5.62 -6.21
N GLY A 68 15.84 -5.62 -6.47
CA GLY A 68 14.91 -6.64 -5.98
C GLY A 68 14.58 -6.53 -4.48
N ARG A 69 14.98 -5.45 -3.82
CA ARG A 69 14.66 -5.18 -2.41
C ARG A 69 13.72 -3.98 -2.30
N SER A 70 12.77 -4.06 -1.39
CA SER A 70 12.00 -2.91 -0.91
C SER A 70 12.54 -2.47 0.45
N PRO A 71 12.40 -1.19 0.82
CA PRO A 71 12.60 -0.80 2.21
C PRO A 71 11.51 -1.49 3.05
N HIS A 72 11.82 -1.81 4.31
CA HIS A 72 10.85 -2.37 5.25
C HIS A 72 11.04 -1.73 6.62
N GLY A 73 9.96 -1.59 7.40
CA GLY A 73 9.96 -0.75 8.61
C GLY A 73 10.89 -1.23 9.73
N GLY A 74 11.26 -2.52 9.75
CA GLY A 74 12.23 -3.07 10.70
C GLY A 74 13.65 -2.49 10.61
N SER A 75 14.02 -1.90 9.47
CA SER A 75 15.20 -1.05 9.37
C SER A 75 14.78 0.27 8.72
N VAL A 76 14.46 1.27 9.54
CA VAL A 76 14.41 2.67 9.10
C VAL A 76 15.84 3.14 8.78
N GLY A 77 16.49 2.45 7.85
CA GLY A 77 17.74 2.84 7.27
C GLY A 77 17.54 4.12 6.47
N ASP A 78 18.64 4.74 6.09
CA ASP A 78 18.63 5.95 5.27
C ASP A 78 17.80 5.74 3.99
N LEU A 79 16.66 6.45 3.92
CA LEU A 79 15.73 6.40 2.78
C LEU A 79 16.08 7.41 1.67
N THR A 80 17.09 8.26 1.86
CA THR A 80 17.41 9.36 0.93
C THR A 80 17.77 8.89 -0.49
N GLY A 81 18.27 7.66 -0.63
CA GLY A 81 18.64 7.06 -1.92
C GLY A 81 17.57 6.16 -2.55
N TRP A 82 16.32 6.22 -2.08
CA TRP A 82 15.19 5.46 -2.59
C TRP A 82 14.28 6.34 -3.45
N GLU A 83 13.89 5.82 -4.61
CA GLU A 83 12.96 6.50 -5.49
C GLU A 83 11.51 6.15 -5.14
N THR A 84 10.63 7.15 -5.15
CA THR A 84 9.20 6.95 -4.86
C THR A 84 8.43 6.55 -6.11
N ARG A 85 7.44 5.69 -5.96
CA ARG A 85 6.46 5.38 -7.00
C ARG A 85 5.57 6.61 -7.27
N PRO A 86 5.31 6.95 -8.54
CA PRO A 86 4.34 7.99 -8.86
C PRO A 86 2.95 7.61 -8.31
N ALA A 87 2.15 8.61 -7.98
CA ALA A 87 0.75 8.39 -7.64
C ALA A 87 -0.01 7.82 -8.86
N PRO A 88 -1.07 7.03 -8.66
CA PRO A 88 -1.94 6.60 -9.75
C PRO A 88 -2.50 7.80 -10.54
N PRO A 89 -2.68 7.71 -11.86
CA PRO A 89 -3.19 8.82 -12.67
C PRO A 89 -4.53 9.37 -12.15
N LYS A 90 -4.65 10.68 -11.96
CA LYS A 90 -5.92 11.28 -11.52
C LYS A 90 -7.04 10.97 -12.51
N GLY A 91 -8.21 10.62 -12.00
CA GLY A 91 -9.39 10.28 -12.80
C GLY A 91 -9.45 8.82 -13.30
N SER A 92 -8.45 7.98 -12.98
CA SER A 92 -8.58 6.54 -13.18
C SER A 92 -9.57 5.92 -12.19
N HIS A 93 -10.12 4.75 -12.53
CA HIS A 93 -11.13 4.05 -11.72
C HIS A 93 -10.62 3.57 -10.35
N VAL A 94 -9.31 3.50 -10.15
CA VAL A 94 -8.72 3.14 -8.85
C VAL A 94 -8.89 4.24 -7.78
N TRP A 95 -9.22 5.48 -8.18
CA TRP A 95 -9.59 6.56 -7.26
C TRP A 95 -11.06 6.42 -6.87
N THR A 96 -11.32 5.70 -5.79
CA THR A 96 -12.69 5.44 -5.30
C THR A 96 -13.15 6.42 -4.23
N LEU A 97 -12.23 7.24 -3.69
CA LEU A 97 -12.52 8.29 -2.72
C LEU A 97 -12.27 9.66 -3.36
N ALA A 98 -13.00 10.68 -2.90
CA ALA A 98 -12.74 12.07 -3.25
C ALA A 98 -11.44 12.57 -2.58
N GLU A 99 -10.68 13.41 -3.30
CA GLU A 99 -9.51 14.13 -2.77
C GLU A 99 -9.90 15.35 -1.91
#